data_AF-A0A0H4X3G0-F1
#
_entry.id   AF-A0A0H4X3G0-F1
#
_cell.length_a   1.000
_cell.length_b   1.000
_cell.length_c   1.000
_cell.angle_alpha   90.00
_cell.angle_beta   90.00
_cell.angle_gamma   90.00
#
_symmetry.space_group_name_H-M   'P 1'
#
loop_
_entity.id
_entity.type
_entity.pdbx_description
1 polymer ?
#
loop_
_entity_poly.entity_id
_entity_poly.type
_entity_poly.pdbx_seq_one_letter_code
_entity_poly.pdbx_strand_id
1 'polypeptide(L)'
;MSRVPALSVVGWSGAGKTTLITRLVPELAARGLRVAVVKHSSDAHPLHRPGSDTARYEQAGALLTGFASPAGVQLTTPIAPADALPRLLERHTGEVDLFLVEGWKDGPLPKLEVWRSGLGPPLAPSRPEVLAVLTTEPKLPSDFPQGLRTLSLGDVPAVADLILARLRPERRAPLPPADARGVTRRPVQRWNGAALSPAQDDDLAVEEPLEIRVSGDPVATTMRTPGHDRELATGFLFAEGILPSVDDLGGLAHCGRPGEEGWGNVIEVTPAPGVILDVERVRAARRGTLTTSACGVCGRRNVEDLLALCPPLPPGPVLAPDAVARATEHLRGVQRNFARTGGVHAAAALDAQGQVLAAYEDVGRHNAVDKVVGSLVLAGSVRGGRRPHPPLTRQPAMLAVSGRVSFEIIQKAAMARIPIVAGVSAASSLAVDLALRAGMTLATFVRNGRFNVYTGQARLQPP
;
A
#
# COMPACT_ATOMS: atom_id res chain seq x y z
N MET A 1 6.23 -25.88 -1.66
CA MET A 1 5.59 -24.57 -1.50
C MET A 1 6.56 -23.67 -0.74
N SER A 2 6.82 -22.45 -1.20
CA SER A 2 7.65 -21.51 -0.43
C SER A 2 6.92 -21.14 0.87
N ARG A 3 7.63 -21.20 1.99
CA ARG A 3 7.10 -20.75 3.29
C ARG A 3 7.11 -19.23 3.34
N VAL A 4 6.15 -18.62 4.04
CA VAL A 4 6.17 -17.18 4.32
C VAL A 4 7.48 -16.83 5.03
N PRO A 5 8.21 -15.78 4.61
CA PRO A 5 9.41 -15.35 5.31
C PRO A 5 9.11 -15.02 6.77
N ALA A 6 10.03 -15.40 7.66
CA ALA A 6 9.89 -15.18 9.09
C ALA A 6 11.21 -14.74 9.72
N LEU A 7 11.14 -13.90 10.74
CA LEU A 7 12.31 -13.43 11.49
C LEU A 7 11.98 -13.32 12.97
N SER A 8 12.92 -13.75 13.80
CA SER A 8 12.83 -13.65 15.25
C SER A 8 13.42 -12.34 15.76
N VAL A 9 12.72 -11.68 16.68
CA VAL A 9 13.27 -10.59 17.49
C VAL A 9 13.59 -11.16 18.87
N VAL A 10 14.89 -11.28 19.17
CA VAL A 10 15.39 -11.90 20.40
C VAL A 10 16.05 -10.86 21.30
N GLY A 11 16.25 -11.21 22.57
CA GLY A 11 16.79 -10.31 23.59
C GLY A 11 16.24 -10.64 24.97
N TRP A 12 16.91 -10.18 26.01
CA TRP A 12 16.52 -10.40 27.40
C TRP A 12 15.21 -9.68 27.75
N SER A 13 14.59 -10.07 28.87
CA SER A 13 13.38 -9.42 29.35
C SER A 13 13.67 -7.93 29.61
N GLY A 14 12.73 -7.04 29.27
CA GLY A 14 12.93 -5.59 29.39
C GLY A 14 13.78 -4.93 28.30
N ALA A 15 14.36 -5.69 27.34
CA ALA A 15 15.23 -5.11 26.32
C ALA A 15 14.50 -4.16 25.33
N GLY A 16 13.17 -4.26 25.23
CA GLY A 16 12.35 -3.43 24.32
C GLY A 16 11.89 -4.15 23.06
N LYS A 17 11.91 -5.49 23.03
CA LYS A 17 11.45 -6.31 21.88
C LYS A 17 10.02 -5.97 21.45
N THR A 18 9.07 -5.98 22.39
CA THR A 18 7.67 -5.69 22.11
C THR A 18 7.51 -4.25 21.60
N THR A 19 8.19 -3.27 22.20
CA THR A 19 8.19 -1.87 21.75
C THR A 19 8.73 -1.71 20.33
N LEU A 20 9.79 -2.45 19.98
CA LEU A 20 10.31 -2.48 18.61
C LEU A 20 9.26 -3.07 17.66
N ILE A 21 8.72 -4.24 17.98
CA ILE A 21 7.75 -4.92 17.12
C ILE A 21 6.50 -4.05 16.90
N THR A 22 5.96 -3.41 17.94
CA THR A 22 4.77 -2.56 17.81
C THR A 22 5.00 -1.32 16.95
N ARG A 23 6.24 -0.82 16.85
CA ARG A 23 6.62 0.25 15.90
C ARG A 23 6.92 -0.28 14.50
N LEU A 24 7.46 -1.50 14.42
CA LEU A 24 7.90 -2.11 13.17
C LEU A 24 6.74 -2.65 12.34
N VAL A 25 5.69 -3.19 12.98
CA VAL A 25 4.47 -3.66 12.29
C VAL A 25 3.84 -2.57 11.42
N PRO A 26 3.51 -1.36 11.93
CA PRO A 26 2.92 -0.31 11.09
C PRO A 26 3.89 0.20 10.01
N GLU A 27 5.19 0.26 10.28
CA GLU A 27 6.19 0.62 9.26
C GLU A 27 6.23 -0.38 8.10
N LEU A 28 6.27 -1.68 8.40
CA LEU A 28 6.26 -2.75 7.40
C LEU A 28 4.91 -2.81 6.66
N ALA A 29 3.80 -2.56 7.35
CA ALA A 29 2.47 -2.47 6.74
C ALA A 29 2.36 -1.29 5.76
N ALA A 30 2.88 -0.12 6.12
CA ALA A 30 2.97 1.04 5.24
C ALA A 30 3.83 0.75 3.99
N ARG A 31 4.75 -0.21 4.07
CA ARG A 31 5.58 -0.70 2.96
C ARG A 31 4.94 -1.84 2.14
N GLY A 32 3.68 -2.16 2.39
CA GLY A 32 2.94 -3.15 1.58
C GLY A 32 2.94 -4.58 2.12
N LEU A 33 3.31 -4.81 3.38
CA LEU A 33 3.34 -6.15 3.98
C LEU A 33 2.17 -6.41 4.93
N ARG A 34 1.52 -7.56 4.77
CA ARG A 34 0.67 -8.15 5.81
C ARG A 34 1.57 -8.86 6.80
N VAL A 35 1.76 -8.25 7.97
CA VAL A 35 2.66 -8.76 9.00
C VAL A 35 1.87 -9.52 10.06
N ALA A 36 2.25 -10.75 10.32
CA ALA A 36 1.78 -11.51 11.48
C ALA A 36 2.83 -11.45 12.59
N VAL A 37 2.37 -11.38 13.84
CA VAL A 37 3.25 -11.43 15.02
C VAL A 37 2.92 -12.67 15.82
N VAL A 38 3.95 -13.44 16.16
CA VAL A 38 3.85 -14.61 17.04
C VAL A 38 4.72 -14.37 18.25
N LYS A 39 4.17 -14.52 19.45
CA LYS A 39 4.95 -14.48 20.69
C LYS A 39 5.34 -15.89 21.08
N HIS A 40 6.64 -16.18 21.12
CA HIS A 40 7.17 -17.41 21.67
C HIS A 40 7.47 -17.24 23.16
N SER A 41 6.64 -17.84 24.01
CA SER A 41 6.77 -17.84 25.47
C SER A 41 7.09 -19.24 25.98
N SER A 42 7.94 -19.35 27.00
CA SER A 42 8.12 -20.57 27.80
C SER A 42 7.03 -20.73 28.87
N ASP A 43 6.34 -19.64 29.21
CA ASP A 43 5.30 -19.62 30.23
C ASP A 43 3.94 -20.01 29.63
N ALA A 44 3.12 -20.72 30.41
CA ALA A 44 1.76 -21.07 30.03
C ALA A 44 0.93 -19.82 29.73
N HIS A 45 0.15 -19.85 28.64
CA HIS A 45 -0.65 -18.70 28.22
C HIS A 45 -1.79 -18.47 29.22
N PRO A 46 -2.08 -17.22 29.65
CA PRO A 46 -3.11 -16.92 30.67
C PRO A 46 -4.54 -17.41 30.33
N LEU A 47 -4.79 -17.70 29.05
CA LEU A 47 -6.08 -18.16 28.52
C LEU A 47 -6.23 -19.69 28.54
N HIS A 48 -5.16 -20.41 28.84
CA HIS A 48 -5.14 -21.87 28.96
C HIS A 48 -4.46 -22.25 30.28
N ARG A 49 -5.26 -22.25 31.35
CA ARG A 49 -4.82 -22.50 32.73
C ARG A 49 -5.36 -23.84 33.23
N PRO A 50 -4.65 -24.54 34.11
CA PRO A 50 -5.15 -25.78 34.72
C PRO A 50 -6.57 -25.59 35.28
N GLY A 51 -7.50 -26.46 34.88
CA GLY A 51 -8.89 -26.46 35.34
C GLY A 51 -9.88 -25.57 34.57
N SER A 52 -9.45 -24.78 33.59
CA SER A 52 -10.36 -24.07 32.67
C SER A 52 -11.15 -25.03 31.78
N ASP A 53 -12.28 -24.57 31.21
CA ASP A 53 -13.08 -25.38 30.28
C ASP A 53 -12.26 -25.82 29.06
N THR A 54 -11.40 -24.94 28.54
CA THR A 54 -10.45 -25.26 27.46
C THR A 54 -9.45 -26.35 27.84
N ALA A 55 -8.94 -26.36 29.08
CA ALA A 55 -8.06 -27.42 29.58
C ALA A 55 -8.81 -28.75 29.75
N ARG A 56 -10.08 -28.71 30.18
CA ARG A 56 -10.93 -29.90 30.29
C ARG A 56 -11.25 -30.50 28.92
N TYR A 57 -11.54 -29.67 27.92
CA TYR A 57 -11.75 -30.14 26.55
C TYR A 57 -10.51 -30.82 25.97
N GLU A 58 -9.33 -30.25 26.24
CA GLU A 58 -8.05 -30.85 25.81
C GLU A 58 -7.80 -32.19 26.51
N GLN A 59 -8.01 -32.27 27.83
CA GLN A 59 -7.93 -33.52 28.60
C GLN A 59 -8.93 -34.58 28.11
N ALA A 60 -10.08 -34.14 27.60
CA ALA A 60 -11.08 -35.02 26.97
C ALA A 60 -10.69 -35.44 25.54
N GLY A 61 -9.56 -34.98 25.00
CA GLY A 61 -9.03 -35.38 23.70
C GLY A 61 -9.37 -34.43 22.55
N ALA A 62 -9.83 -33.20 22.82
CA ALA A 62 -10.05 -32.22 21.77
C ALA A 62 -8.73 -31.88 21.05
N LEU A 63 -8.71 -32.06 19.72
CA LEU A 63 -7.54 -31.73 18.88
C LEU A 63 -7.21 -30.23 18.86
N LEU A 64 -8.25 -29.40 18.99
CA LEU A 64 -8.19 -27.93 19.04
C LEU A 64 -9.19 -27.43 20.08
N THR A 65 -8.76 -26.49 20.91
CA THR A 65 -9.62 -25.83 21.91
C THR A 65 -9.54 -24.32 21.73
N GLY A 66 -10.55 -23.55 22.14
CA GLY A 66 -10.53 -22.12 21.84
C GLY A 66 -11.76 -21.33 22.26
N PHE A 67 -11.72 -20.05 21.94
CA PHE A 67 -12.79 -19.09 22.19
C PHE A 67 -13.26 -18.50 20.86
N ALA A 68 -14.57 -18.34 20.71
CA ALA A 68 -15.18 -17.58 19.63
C ALA A 68 -16.09 -16.50 20.25
N SER A 69 -15.81 -15.24 19.91
CA SER A 69 -16.54 -14.08 20.42
C SER A 69 -16.68 -13.02 19.33
N PRO A 70 -17.51 -11.97 19.51
CA PRO A 70 -17.55 -10.83 18.59
C PRO A 70 -16.19 -10.13 18.42
N ALA A 71 -15.28 -10.25 19.40
CA ALA A 71 -13.93 -9.69 19.33
C ALA A 71 -12.94 -10.58 18.52
N GLY A 72 -13.35 -11.78 18.12
CA GLY A 72 -12.55 -12.69 17.30
C GLY A 72 -12.53 -14.13 17.79
N VAL A 73 -11.73 -14.94 17.09
CA VAL A 73 -11.54 -16.38 17.36
C VAL A 73 -10.08 -16.62 17.74
N GLN A 74 -9.88 -17.37 18.82
CA GLN A 74 -8.57 -17.86 19.21
C GLN A 74 -8.63 -19.38 19.39
N LEU A 75 -7.71 -20.09 18.74
CA LEU A 75 -7.56 -21.54 18.86
C LEU A 75 -6.21 -21.88 19.51
N THR A 76 -6.18 -22.97 20.26
CA THR A 76 -5.03 -23.53 20.97
C THR A 76 -4.91 -25.01 20.62
N THR A 77 -3.68 -25.49 20.54
CA THR A 77 -3.34 -26.87 20.20
C THR A 77 -2.28 -27.38 21.18
N PRO A 78 -2.28 -28.68 21.53
CA PRO A 78 -1.24 -29.27 22.38
C PRO A 78 0.12 -29.41 21.68
N ILE A 79 0.24 -29.04 20.40
CA ILE A 79 1.48 -29.14 19.63
C ILE A 79 2.51 -28.15 20.17
N ALA A 80 3.74 -28.63 20.41
CA ALA A 80 4.84 -27.80 20.87
C ALA A 80 5.11 -26.62 19.89
N PRO A 81 5.48 -25.41 20.38
CA PRO A 81 5.70 -24.24 19.53
C PRO A 81 6.69 -24.47 18.37
N ALA A 82 7.73 -25.28 18.61
CA ALA A 82 8.75 -25.62 17.60
C ALA A 82 8.17 -26.38 16.40
N ASP A 83 7.13 -27.19 16.61
CA ASP A 83 6.46 -27.97 15.57
C ASP A 83 5.26 -27.22 14.97
N ALA A 84 4.60 -26.38 15.77
CA ALA A 84 3.43 -25.62 15.36
C ALA A 84 3.78 -24.44 14.44
N LEU A 85 4.86 -23.72 14.75
CA LEU A 85 5.20 -22.48 14.04
C LEU A 85 5.56 -22.71 12.56
N PRO A 86 6.37 -23.71 12.17
CA PRO A 86 6.59 -24.00 10.74
C PRO A 86 5.30 -24.29 9.97
N ARG A 87 4.35 -25.02 10.57
CA ARG A 87 3.05 -25.32 9.96
C ARG A 87 2.17 -24.07 9.87
N LEU A 88 2.25 -23.17 10.86
CA LEU A 88 1.56 -21.88 10.83
C LEU A 88 2.07 -21.01 9.68
N LEU A 89 3.38 -20.95 9.46
CA LEU A 89 3.99 -20.22 8.34
C LEU A 89 3.50 -20.76 6.98
N GLU A 90 3.36 -22.07 6.83
CA GLU A 90 2.86 -22.70 5.61
C GLU A 90 1.37 -22.45 5.36
N ARG A 91 0.55 -22.53 6.40
CA ARG A 91 -0.91 -22.37 6.30
C ARG A 91 -1.33 -20.98 5.83
N HIS A 92 -0.54 -19.95 6.13
CA HIS A 92 -0.85 -18.56 5.78
C HIS A 92 -0.08 -18.07 4.55
N THR A 93 0.51 -18.96 3.76
CA THR A 93 1.09 -18.59 2.46
C THR A 93 -0.01 -17.98 1.58
N GLY A 94 0.22 -16.74 1.14
CA GLY A 94 -0.76 -15.97 0.35
C GLY A 94 -1.67 -15.06 1.18
N GLU A 95 -1.73 -15.24 2.50
CA GLU A 95 -2.47 -14.40 3.45
C GLU A 95 -1.56 -13.46 4.27
N VAL A 96 -0.36 -13.92 4.59
CA VAL A 96 0.66 -13.19 5.33
C VAL A 96 1.92 -13.09 4.48
N ASP A 97 2.55 -11.92 4.47
CA ASP A 97 3.75 -11.66 3.67
C ASP A 97 5.03 -11.74 4.52
N LEU A 98 4.91 -11.56 5.84
CA LEU A 98 6.03 -11.65 6.79
C LEU A 98 5.54 -12.03 8.20
N PHE A 99 6.24 -12.96 8.84
CA PHE A 99 6.08 -13.25 10.27
C PHE A 99 7.20 -12.61 11.10
N LEU A 100 6.82 -11.90 12.16
CA LEU A 100 7.71 -11.49 13.23
C LEU A 100 7.48 -12.37 14.44
N VAL A 101 8.53 -13.04 14.91
CA VAL A 101 8.48 -13.92 16.08
C VAL A 101 9.14 -13.20 17.25
N GLU A 102 8.38 -12.79 18.25
CA GLU A 102 8.95 -12.28 19.49
C GLU A 102 9.50 -13.47 20.30
N GLY A 103 10.83 -13.58 20.40
CA GLY A 103 11.51 -14.68 21.10
C GLY A 103 12.00 -15.79 20.17
N TRP A 104 11.96 -17.03 20.68
CA TRP A 104 12.53 -18.23 20.06
C TRP A 104 14.05 -18.14 19.84
N LYS A 105 14.79 -17.96 20.95
CA LYS A 105 16.25 -17.75 20.96
C LYS A 105 17.02 -18.86 20.25
N ASP A 106 16.55 -20.10 20.36
CA ASP A 106 17.24 -21.29 19.84
C ASP A 106 16.57 -21.85 18.57
N GLY A 107 15.62 -21.09 18.00
CA GLY A 107 14.95 -21.45 16.75
C GLY A 107 15.83 -21.24 15.52
N PRO A 108 15.50 -21.85 14.37
CA PRO A 108 16.32 -21.78 13.15
C PRO A 108 16.11 -20.47 12.35
N LEU A 109 15.22 -19.58 12.78
CA LEU A 109 14.91 -18.36 12.05
C LEU A 109 16.09 -17.38 12.07
N PRO A 110 16.26 -16.54 11.02
CA PRO A 110 17.10 -15.36 11.10
C PRO A 110 16.62 -14.44 12.22
N LYS A 111 17.54 -13.73 12.87
CA LYS A 111 17.26 -13.03 14.12
C LYS A 111 17.75 -11.58 14.10
N LEU A 112 17.02 -10.71 14.77
CA LEU A 112 17.50 -9.42 15.25
C LEU A 112 17.65 -9.51 16.77
N GLU A 113 18.83 -9.19 17.28
CA GLU A 113 19.05 -9.12 18.71
C GLU A 113 18.79 -7.70 19.21
N VAL A 114 17.83 -7.54 20.11
CA VAL A 114 17.65 -6.32 20.90
C VAL A 114 18.49 -6.45 22.15
N TRP A 115 19.56 -5.67 22.23
CA TRP A 115 20.52 -5.71 23.33
C TRP A 115 20.57 -4.40 24.10
N ARG A 116 20.72 -4.50 25.43
CA ARG A 116 20.95 -3.37 26.35
C ARG A 116 21.91 -3.81 27.45
N SER A 117 22.72 -2.88 27.92
CA SER A 117 23.59 -3.13 29.06
C SER A 117 22.79 -3.52 30.31
N GLY A 118 23.30 -4.46 31.09
CA GLY A 118 22.72 -4.86 32.39
C GLY A 118 21.54 -5.84 32.35
N LEU A 119 20.98 -6.18 31.18
CA LEU A 119 19.85 -7.14 31.09
C LEU A 119 20.27 -8.60 30.85
N GLY A 120 21.49 -8.83 30.38
CA GLY A 120 22.06 -10.15 30.16
C GLY A 120 23.16 -10.16 29.10
N PRO A 121 23.89 -11.28 28.95
CA PRO A 121 24.98 -11.40 28.00
C PRO A 121 24.47 -11.37 26.55
N PRO A 122 25.29 -10.91 25.58
CA PRO A 122 24.96 -10.96 24.16
C PRO A 122 24.58 -12.36 23.67
N LEU A 123 23.57 -12.44 22.81
CA LEU A 123 23.09 -13.69 22.22
C LEU A 123 23.79 -14.00 20.89
N ALA A 124 24.15 -12.96 20.13
CA ALA A 124 24.82 -13.03 18.82
C ALA A 124 26.09 -13.89 18.80
N PRO A 125 26.97 -13.90 19.82
CA PRO A 125 28.22 -14.66 19.76
C PRO A 125 28.01 -16.18 19.63
N SER A 126 26.86 -16.68 20.09
CA SER A 126 26.50 -18.11 20.04
C SER A 126 25.43 -18.43 19.00
N ARG A 127 24.98 -17.43 18.21
CA ARG A 127 23.83 -17.55 17.30
C ARG A 127 24.16 -16.98 15.93
N PRO A 128 24.65 -17.81 14.99
CA PRO A 128 25.07 -17.35 13.68
C PRO A 128 23.91 -16.80 12.83
N GLU A 129 22.66 -17.05 13.20
CA GLU A 129 21.50 -16.50 12.50
C GLU A 129 21.17 -15.04 12.90
N VAL A 130 21.89 -14.46 13.87
CA VAL A 130 21.74 -13.04 14.22
C VAL A 130 22.29 -12.17 13.09
N LEU A 131 21.39 -11.41 12.47
CA LEU A 131 21.67 -10.55 11.31
C LEU A 131 22.18 -9.18 11.72
N ALA A 132 21.67 -8.66 12.83
CA ALA A 132 22.04 -7.35 13.36
C ALA A 132 21.69 -7.24 14.85
N VAL A 133 22.38 -6.32 15.51
CA VAL A 133 22.13 -5.91 16.88
C VAL A 133 21.45 -4.55 16.87
N LEU A 134 20.34 -4.47 17.60
CA LEU A 134 19.59 -3.25 17.83
C LEU A 134 19.89 -2.81 19.26
N THR A 135 20.48 -1.63 19.41
CA THR A 135 20.83 -1.09 20.73
C THR A 135 20.61 0.42 20.80
N THR A 136 20.52 0.95 22.02
CA THR A 136 20.68 2.39 22.30
C THR A 136 22.10 2.72 22.80
N GLU A 137 22.92 1.70 23.03
CA GLU A 137 24.28 1.87 23.54
C GLU A 137 25.20 2.39 22.43
N PRO A 138 26.07 3.37 22.73
CA PRO A 138 26.98 3.95 21.74
C PRO A 138 28.08 2.98 21.30
N LYS A 139 28.38 1.95 22.10
CA LYS A 139 29.40 0.95 21.82
C LYS A 139 28.94 -0.43 22.29
N LEU A 140 29.12 -1.42 21.41
CA LEU A 140 28.90 -2.82 21.77
C LEU A 140 30.11 -3.39 22.54
N PRO A 141 29.89 -4.30 23.50
CA PRO A 141 30.98 -5.03 24.15
C PRO A 141 31.76 -5.90 23.14
N SER A 142 33.00 -6.23 23.51
CA SER A 142 33.98 -6.89 22.63
C SER A 142 33.68 -8.35 22.30
N ASP A 143 32.71 -8.94 23.00
CA ASP A 143 32.21 -10.29 22.78
C ASP A 143 31.30 -10.39 21.55
N PHE A 144 30.77 -9.27 21.04
CA PHE A 144 30.03 -9.27 19.77
C PHE A 144 30.92 -9.62 18.56
N PRO A 145 30.41 -10.40 17.58
CA PRO A 145 31.15 -10.71 16.36
C PRO A 145 31.57 -9.44 15.60
N GLN A 146 32.84 -9.40 15.17
CA GLN A 146 33.35 -8.30 14.35
C GLN A 146 32.58 -8.20 13.02
N GLY A 147 32.22 -6.97 12.63
CA GLY A 147 31.46 -6.71 11.40
C GLY A 147 29.95 -6.96 11.49
N LEU A 148 29.42 -7.39 12.64
CA LEU A 148 27.99 -7.52 12.85
C LEU A 148 27.31 -6.14 12.76
N ARG A 149 26.29 -6.04 11.91
CA ARG A 149 25.58 -4.76 11.69
C ARG A 149 24.91 -4.29 12.98
N THR A 150 25.12 -3.03 13.33
CA THR A 150 24.50 -2.40 14.50
C THR A 150 23.55 -1.29 14.04
N LEU A 151 22.33 -1.26 14.55
CA LEU A 151 21.33 -0.22 14.27
C LEU A 151 20.78 0.35 15.58
N SER A 152 20.33 1.60 15.52
CA SER A 152 19.62 2.23 16.63
C SER A 152 18.25 1.57 16.83
N LEU A 153 17.85 1.32 18.08
CA LEU A 153 16.48 0.88 18.40
C LEU A 153 15.40 1.88 17.93
N GLY A 154 15.76 3.15 17.79
CA GLY A 154 14.84 4.20 17.36
C GLY A 154 14.67 4.30 15.85
N ASP A 155 15.60 3.74 15.07
CA ASP A 155 15.61 3.83 13.61
C ASP A 155 14.81 2.68 12.98
N VAL A 156 13.50 2.73 13.23
CA VAL A 156 12.54 1.74 12.73
C VAL A 156 12.58 1.62 11.19
N PRO A 157 12.72 2.71 10.41
CA PRO A 157 12.87 2.62 8.96
C PRO A 157 14.09 1.80 8.52
N ALA A 158 15.26 2.01 9.13
CA ALA A 158 16.47 1.26 8.79
C ALA A 158 16.37 -0.22 9.20
N VAL A 159 15.70 -0.53 10.32
CA VAL A 159 15.41 -1.91 10.72
C VAL A 159 14.50 -2.59 9.69
N ALA A 160 13.45 -1.90 9.24
CA ALA A 160 12.57 -2.41 8.19
C ALA A 160 13.33 -2.62 6.87
N ASP A 161 14.23 -1.71 6.48
CA ASP A 161 15.05 -1.86 5.27
C ASP A 161 15.94 -3.11 5.34
N LEU A 162 16.57 -3.36 6.49
CA LEU A 162 17.37 -4.56 6.72
C LEU A 162 16.54 -5.84 6.55
N ILE A 163 15.35 -5.88 7.15
CA ILE A 163 14.43 -7.03 7.06
C ILE A 163 14.05 -7.28 5.60
N LEU A 164 13.64 -6.23 4.88
CA LEU A 164 13.22 -6.32 3.48
C LEU A 164 14.37 -6.74 2.57
N ALA A 165 15.57 -6.20 2.79
CA ALA A 165 16.75 -6.57 2.02
C ALA A 165 17.13 -8.04 2.21
N ARG A 166 16.98 -8.56 3.44
CA ARG A 166 17.45 -9.90 3.80
C ARG A 166 16.43 -11.01 3.53
N LEU A 167 15.15 -10.75 3.76
CA LEU A 167 14.08 -11.74 3.62
C LEU A 167 13.37 -11.66 2.28
N ARG A 168 13.41 -10.50 1.62
CA ARG A 168 12.77 -10.23 0.31
C ARG A 168 11.35 -10.79 0.23
N PRO A 169 10.46 -10.46 1.19
CA PRO A 169 9.07 -10.91 1.13
C PRO A 169 8.39 -10.40 -0.14
N GLU A 170 7.44 -11.17 -0.67
CA GLU A 170 6.64 -10.73 -1.79
C GLU A 170 5.89 -9.44 -1.40
N ARG A 171 6.22 -8.34 -2.07
CA ARG A 171 5.53 -7.07 -1.84
C ARG A 171 4.21 -7.08 -2.56
N ARG A 172 3.13 -6.81 -1.82
CA ARG A 172 1.79 -6.58 -2.36
C ARG A 172 1.44 -5.10 -2.16
N ALA A 173 0.39 -4.64 -2.83
CA ALA A 173 -0.19 -3.34 -2.52
C ALA A 173 -0.45 -3.22 -1.00
N PRO A 174 -0.14 -2.07 -0.36
CA PRO A 174 -0.53 -1.81 1.02
C PRO A 174 -2.03 -2.05 1.20
N LEU A 175 -2.40 -2.85 2.21
CA LEU A 175 -3.80 -2.89 2.61
C LEU A 175 -4.15 -1.50 3.18
N PRO A 176 -5.29 -0.91 2.80
CA PRO A 176 -5.74 0.31 3.44
C PRO A 176 -5.86 0.08 4.96
N PRO A 177 -5.47 1.06 5.80
CA PRO A 177 -5.60 0.97 7.25
C PRO A 177 -7.03 0.55 7.64
N ALA A 178 -7.15 -0.26 8.69
CA ALA A 178 -8.45 -0.74 9.19
C ALA A 178 -9.38 0.40 9.65
N ASP A 179 -8.81 1.58 9.88
CA ASP A 179 -9.40 2.83 10.34
C ASP A 179 -9.46 3.91 9.24
N ALA A 180 -9.52 3.53 7.97
CA ALA A 180 -9.66 4.50 6.88
C ALA A 180 -10.86 5.42 7.14
N ARG A 181 -10.56 6.71 7.39
CA ARG A 181 -11.50 7.83 7.59
C ARG A 181 -12.32 8.16 6.32
N GLY A 182 -12.78 7.13 5.62
CA GLY A 182 -13.48 7.24 4.34
C GLY A 182 -14.99 7.07 4.44
N VAL A 183 -15.54 6.73 5.61
CA VAL A 183 -16.98 6.59 5.84
C VAL A 183 -17.41 7.39 7.07
N THR A 184 -18.50 8.15 6.94
CA THR A 184 -19.17 8.84 8.03
C THR A 184 -20.65 8.47 8.04
N ARG A 185 -21.35 8.68 9.17
CA ARG A 185 -22.79 8.41 9.28
C ARG A 185 -23.59 9.70 9.34
N ARG A 186 -24.71 9.74 8.62
CA ARG A 186 -25.69 10.84 8.68
C ARG A 186 -27.11 10.27 8.68
N PRO A 187 -28.07 10.95 9.34
CA PRO A 187 -29.46 10.54 9.29
C PRO A 187 -30.03 10.73 7.88
N VAL A 188 -30.76 9.73 7.39
CA VAL A 188 -31.47 9.74 6.11
C VAL A 188 -32.91 9.28 6.29
N GLN A 189 -33.82 9.82 5.48
CA GLN A 189 -35.16 9.30 5.29
C GLN A 189 -35.31 8.81 3.86
N ARG A 190 -35.89 7.63 3.67
CA ARG A 190 -36.05 7.01 2.35
C ARG A 190 -37.50 7.09 1.91
N TRP A 191 -37.74 7.55 0.68
CA TRP A 191 -39.05 7.48 0.05
C TRP A 191 -39.25 6.09 -0.57
N ASN A 192 -40.28 5.37 -0.14
CA ASN A 192 -40.57 4.01 -0.63
C ASN A 192 -41.56 3.98 -1.82
N GLY A 193 -41.90 5.14 -2.39
CA GLY A 193 -42.95 5.29 -3.40
C GLY A 193 -44.27 5.86 -2.86
N ALA A 194 -44.48 5.86 -1.54
CA ALA A 194 -45.72 6.35 -0.93
C ALA A 194 -45.52 7.22 0.32
N ALA A 195 -44.50 6.96 1.12
CA ALA A 195 -44.18 7.74 2.33
C ALA A 195 -42.68 7.82 2.57
N LEU A 196 -42.25 8.82 3.35
CA LEU A 196 -40.90 8.88 3.91
C LEU A 196 -40.79 7.93 5.09
N SER A 197 -39.72 7.13 5.13
CA SER A 197 -39.38 6.32 6.29
C SER A 197 -38.97 7.20 7.49
N PRO A 198 -39.02 6.66 8.72
CA PRO A 198 -38.32 7.26 9.85
C PRO A 198 -36.84 7.48 9.54
N ALA A 199 -36.24 8.49 10.18
CA ALA A 199 -34.83 8.78 10.03
C ALA A 199 -33.98 7.61 10.57
N GLN A 200 -33.00 7.19 9.80
CA GLN A 200 -32.03 6.15 10.17
C GLN A 200 -30.64 6.57 9.71
N ASP A 201 -29.60 6.04 10.36
CA ASP A 201 -28.23 6.30 9.92
C ASP A 201 -27.97 5.64 8.56
N ASP A 202 -27.27 6.37 7.69
CA ASP A 202 -26.69 5.87 6.44
C ASP A 202 -25.18 6.09 6.42
N ASP A 203 -24.46 5.16 5.80
CA ASP A 203 -23.02 5.26 5.58
C ASP A 203 -22.76 6.11 4.32
N LEU A 204 -22.04 7.21 4.48
CA LEU A 204 -21.67 8.12 3.41
C LEU A 204 -20.17 8.17 3.23
N ALA A 205 -19.71 8.33 1.98
CA ALA A 205 -18.32 8.58 1.69
C ALA A 205 -17.90 9.91 2.29
N VAL A 206 -16.73 9.95 2.94
CA VAL A 206 -16.13 11.20 3.40
C VAL A 206 -15.45 11.88 2.22
N GLU A 207 -15.72 13.18 2.08
CA GLU A 207 -15.11 14.07 1.10
C GLU A 207 -14.55 15.30 1.84
N GLU A 208 -13.24 15.49 1.75
CA GLU A 208 -12.53 16.61 2.37
C GLU A 208 -11.56 17.23 1.37
N PRO A 209 -11.33 18.56 1.42
CA PRO A 209 -10.33 19.21 0.58
C PRO A 209 -8.93 18.80 1.02
N LEU A 210 -8.05 18.51 0.06
CA LEU A 210 -6.60 18.42 0.27
C LEU A 210 -5.91 19.45 -0.60
N GLU A 211 -5.20 20.38 0.05
CA GLU A 211 -4.28 21.31 -0.61
C GLU A 211 -2.88 20.70 -0.66
N ILE A 212 -2.32 20.60 -1.87
CA ILE A 212 -0.95 20.16 -2.12
C ILE A 212 -0.09 21.40 -2.29
N ARG A 213 0.92 21.54 -1.43
CA ARG A 213 1.93 22.59 -1.48
C ARG A 213 3.29 22.01 -1.82
N VAL A 214 4.11 22.78 -2.51
CA VAL A 214 5.51 22.44 -2.77
C VAL A 214 6.36 23.62 -2.31
N SER A 215 7.25 23.42 -1.35
CA SER A 215 8.08 24.50 -0.78
C SER A 215 7.25 25.71 -0.30
N GLY A 216 6.09 25.45 0.32
CA GLY A 216 5.15 26.45 0.82
C GLY A 216 4.18 27.01 -0.22
N ASP A 217 4.42 26.76 -1.51
CA ASP A 217 3.61 27.27 -2.61
C ASP A 217 2.42 26.35 -2.92
N PRO A 218 1.15 26.82 -2.87
CA PRO A 218 0.01 26.00 -3.27
C PRO A 218 0.07 25.67 -4.76
N VAL A 219 -0.08 24.38 -5.07
CA VAL A 219 -0.04 23.84 -6.44
C VAL A 219 -1.43 23.40 -6.88
N ALA A 220 -2.18 22.72 -6.01
CA ALA A 220 -3.52 22.24 -6.32
C ALA A 220 -4.34 22.00 -5.04
N THR A 221 -5.66 22.12 -5.18
CA THR A 221 -6.62 21.69 -4.17
C THR A 221 -7.58 20.70 -4.83
N THR A 222 -7.75 19.52 -4.24
CA THR A 222 -8.67 18.47 -4.73
C THR A 222 -9.59 18.01 -3.61
N MET A 223 -10.80 17.59 -3.94
CA MET A 223 -11.71 16.94 -3.00
C MET A 223 -11.41 15.44 -3.00
N ARG A 224 -11.04 14.88 -1.85
CA ARG A 224 -10.57 13.49 -1.72
C ARG A 224 -11.32 12.73 -0.64
N THR A 225 -11.21 11.41 -0.66
CA THR A 225 -11.53 10.56 0.50
C THR A 225 -10.32 10.45 1.42
N PRO A 226 -10.44 10.79 2.72
CA PRO A 226 -9.28 10.87 3.59
C PRO A 226 -8.47 9.59 3.77
N GLY A 227 -7.14 9.77 3.79
CA GLY A 227 -6.15 8.70 3.85
C GLY A 227 -5.36 8.55 2.55
N HIS A 228 -4.10 8.11 2.68
CA HIS A 228 -3.14 7.94 1.57
C HIS A 228 -2.82 9.25 0.81
N ASP A 229 -2.68 10.36 1.54
CA ASP A 229 -2.40 11.67 0.94
C ASP A 229 -0.99 11.79 0.40
N ARG A 230 -0.05 11.05 0.99
CA ARG A 230 1.33 10.99 0.50
C ARG A 230 1.35 10.42 -0.91
N GLU A 231 0.60 9.34 -1.12
CA GLU A 231 0.40 8.72 -2.42
C GLU A 231 -0.35 9.65 -3.37
N LEU A 232 -1.45 10.26 -2.92
CA LEU A 232 -2.23 11.18 -3.76
C LEU A 232 -1.39 12.37 -4.24
N ALA A 233 -0.67 13.04 -3.34
CA ALA A 233 0.18 14.18 -3.68
C ALA A 233 1.35 13.77 -4.60
N THR A 234 2.02 12.66 -4.28
CA THR A 234 3.12 12.14 -5.10
C THR A 234 2.64 11.79 -6.51
N GLY A 235 1.52 11.07 -6.63
CA GLY A 235 0.98 10.67 -7.92
C GLY A 235 0.48 11.84 -8.74
N PHE A 236 -0.17 12.82 -8.11
CA PHE A 236 -0.57 14.06 -8.76
C PHE A 236 0.65 14.79 -9.36
N LEU A 237 1.66 15.07 -8.55
CA LEU A 237 2.87 15.78 -8.99
C LEU A 237 3.63 15.01 -10.07
N PHE A 238 3.68 13.68 -9.96
CA PHE A 238 4.32 12.83 -10.95
C PHE A 238 3.57 12.83 -12.30
N ALA A 239 2.24 12.67 -12.27
CA ALA A 239 1.41 12.66 -13.47
C ALA A 239 1.36 14.02 -14.19
N GLU A 240 1.52 15.11 -13.44
CA GLU A 240 1.68 16.46 -14.01
C GLU A 240 3.11 16.71 -14.54
N GLY A 241 4.05 15.80 -14.30
CA GLY A 241 5.44 15.92 -14.71
C GLY A 241 6.24 16.93 -13.88
N ILE A 242 5.78 17.25 -12.66
CA ILE A 242 6.50 18.08 -11.69
C ILE A 242 7.56 17.24 -10.97
N LEU A 243 7.17 16.06 -10.46
CA LEU A 243 8.04 15.17 -9.70
C LEU A 243 8.51 14.01 -10.59
N PRO A 244 9.77 13.96 -11.05
CA PRO A 244 10.23 12.92 -11.97
C PRO A 244 10.44 11.55 -11.28
N SER A 245 10.81 11.54 -10.00
CA SER A 245 11.07 10.30 -9.26
C SER A 245 11.01 10.52 -7.76
N VAL A 246 10.97 9.41 -7.00
CA VAL A 246 11.08 9.44 -5.54
C VAL A 246 12.42 9.99 -5.04
N ASP A 247 13.49 9.89 -5.83
CA ASP A 247 14.81 10.43 -5.44
C ASP A 247 14.80 11.98 -5.39
N ASP A 248 13.82 12.60 -6.05
CA ASP A 248 13.66 14.06 -6.11
C ASP A 248 12.76 14.58 -4.96
N LEU A 249 12.24 13.68 -4.12
CA LEU A 249 11.36 13.96 -2.99
C LEU A 249 12.15 13.93 -1.67
N GLY A 250 12.24 15.07 -0.98
CA GLY A 250 12.91 15.19 0.32
C GLY A 250 11.98 14.91 1.51
N GLY A 251 10.70 15.27 1.40
CA GLY A 251 9.73 15.09 2.49
C GLY A 251 8.28 15.26 2.08
N LEU A 252 7.39 14.61 2.84
CA LEU A 252 5.93 14.74 2.75
C LEU A 252 5.38 14.83 4.17
N ALA A 253 4.75 15.93 4.52
CA ALA A 253 4.19 16.12 5.86
C ALA A 253 2.85 16.87 5.80
N HIS A 254 1.93 16.50 6.69
CA HIS A 254 0.74 17.30 6.91
C HIS A 254 1.08 18.57 7.69
N CYS A 255 0.50 19.69 7.30
CA CYS A 255 0.61 20.94 8.06
C CYS A 255 -0.39 20.99 9.23
N GLY A 256 -0.11 21.86 10.20
CA GLY A 256 -0.95 22.11 11.38
C GLY A 256 -0.70 21.18 12.55
N ARG A 257 -1.39 21.39 13.67
CA ARG A 257 -1.33 20.54 14.86
C ARG A 257 -2.59 19.68 15.02
N PRO A 258 -2.49 18.46 15.60
CA PRO A 258 -3.67 17.65 15.90
C PRO A 258 -4.71 18.44 16.70
N GLY A 259 -5.93 18.55 16.17
CA GLY A 259 -7.05 19.27 16.79
C GLY A 259 -7.28 20.70 16.31
N GLU A 260 -6.42 21.24 15.44
CA GLU A 260 -6.65 22.54 14.78
C GLU A 260 -7.48 22.38 13.49
N GLU A 261 -8.24 23.43 13.14
CA GLU A 261 -9.00 23.51 11.89
C GLU A 261 -8.04 23.43 10.69
N GLY A 262 -8.28 22.49 9.77
CA GLY A 262 -7.41 22.23 8.61
C GLY A 262 -6.27 21.22 8.83
N TRP A 263 -6.09 20.69 10.06
CA TRP A 263 -5.12 19.61 10.30
C TRP A 263 -5.47 18.36 9.48
N GLY A 264 -4.53 17.92 8.63
CA GLY A 264 -4.73 16.79 7.73
C GLY A 264 -5.26 17.13 6.33
N ASN A 265 -5.56 18.41 6.05
CA ASN A 265 -6.09 18.90 4.76
C ASN A 265 -5.09 19.74 3.96
N VAL A 266 -3.87 19.89 4.45
CA VAL A 266 -2.75 20.43 3.70
C VAL A 266 -1.61 19.42 3.76
N ILE A 267 -1.02 19.11 2.61
CA ILE A 267 0.19 18.31 2.50
C ILE A 267 1.31 19.13 1.88
N GLU A 268 2.39 19.28 2.64
CA GLU A 268 3.61 19.96 2.23
C GLU A 268 4.57 18.96 1.59
N VAL A 269 4.99 19.26 0.38
CA VAL A 269 5.98 18.51 -0.38
C VAL A 269 7.29 19.29 -0.38
N THR A 270 8.31 18.70 0.24
CA THR A 270 9.66 19.26 0.26
C THR A 270 10.50 18.56 -0.80
N PRO A 271 11.10 19.27 -1.77
CA PRO A 271 12.06 18.69 -2.72
C PRO A 271 13.30 18.13 -2.01
N ALA A 272 13.98 17.18 -2.63
CA ALA A 272 15.28 16.71 -2.15
C ALA A 272 16.34 17.84 -2.21
N PRO A 273 17.42 17.78 -1.42
CA PRO A 273 18.46 18.82 -1.43
C PRO A 273 19.02 19.09 -2.83
N GLY A 274 19.01 20.36 -3.25
CA GLY A 274 19.48 20.77 -4.57
C GLY A 274 18.49 20.53 -5.72
N VAL A 275 17.30 20.01 -5.46
CA VAL A 275 16.24 19.82 -6.46
C VAL A 275 15.29 21.03 -6.45
N ILE A 276 15.00 21.54 -7.65
CA ILE A 276 13.97 22.56 -7.86
C ILE A 276 12.83 21.92 -8.65
N LEU A 277 11.63 21.95 -8.09
CA LEU A 277 10.41 21.46 -8.76
C LEU A 277 9.73 22.64 -9.47
N ASP A 278 9.50 22.51 -10.78
CA ASP A 278 8.85 23.54 -11.59
C ASP A 278 7.33 23.52 -11.39
N VAL A 279 6.87 24.23 -10.35
CA VAL A 279 5.43 24.38 -10.04
C VAL A 279 4.72 25.40 -10.91
N GLU A 280 5.45 26.32 -11.52
CA GLU A 280 4.89 27.36 -12.40
C GLU A 280 4.30 26.75 -13.66
N ARG A 281 4.83 25.62 -14.13
CA ARG A 281 4.25 24.82 -15.22
C ARG A 281 2.78 24.45 -14.97
N VAL A 282 2.42 24.06 -13.76
CA VAL A 282 1.04 23.69 -13.41
C VAL A 282 0.19 24.92 -13.12
N ARG A 283 0.73 25.93 -12.41
CA ARG A 283 0.02 27.20 -12.17
C ARG A 283 -0.35 27.90 -13.47
N ALA A 284 0.58 27.98 -14.43
CA ALA A 284 0.34 28.57 -15.75
C ALA A 284 -0.66 27.77 -16.60
N ALA A 285 -0.77 26.46 -16.36
CA ALA A 285 -1.72 25.57 -17.02
C ALA A 285 -3.07 25.46 -16.31
N ARG A 286 -3.27 26.11 -15.15
CA ARG A 286 -4.48 26.00 -14.32
C ARG A 286 -4.97 27.33 -13.73
N ARG A 287 -4.49 28.48 -14.24
CA ARG A 287 -4.91 29.81 -13.75
C ARG A 287 -6.45 29.93 -13.77
N GLY A 288 -7.04 30.18 -12.61
CA GLY A 288 -8.46 30.50 -12.45
C GLY A 288 -9.42 29.31 -12.27
N THR A 289 -8.93 28.09 -12.06
CA THR A 289 -9.81 26.91 -11.91
C THR A 289 -9.57 26.16 -10.60
N LEU A 290 -10.62 26.05 -9.77
CA LEU A 290 -10.69 24.99 -8.76
C LEU A 290 -10.60 23.65 -9.48
N THR A 291 -9.60 22.82 -9.13
CA THR A 291 -9.49 21.47 -9.69
C THR A 291 -10.57 20.61 -9.05
N THR A 292 -11.78 20.67 -9.58
CA THR A 292 -12.82 19.72 -9.20
C THR A 292 -12.48 18.39 -9.88
N SER A 293 -12.59 17.30 -9.13
CA SER A 293 -12.49 15.90 -9.61
C SER A 293 -13.50 15.55 -10.74
N ALA A 294 -14.29 16.53 -11.19
CA ALA A 294 -15.31 16.45 -12.21
C ALA A 294 -14.85 16.86 -13.62
N CYS A 295 -13.92 17.81 -13.79
CA CYS A 295 -13.67 18.46 -15.09
C CYS A 295 -12.24 18.29 -15.61
N GLY A 296 -12.03 17.26 -16.43
CA GLY A 296 -10.69 16.82 -16.87
C GLY A 296 -10.01 17.59 -18.02
N VAL A 297 -10.35 18.86 -18.25
CA VAL A 297 -9.64 19.72 -19.25
C VAL A 297 -9.64 21.21 -18.84
N CYS A 298 -10.21 21.61 -17.70
CA CYS A 298 -10.36 23.02 -17.38
C CYS A 298 -9.01 23.64 -16.93
N GLY A 299 -8.32 24.30 -17.87
CA GLY A 299 -7.15 25.15 -17.59
C GLY A 299 -6.04 25.17 -18.64
N ARG A 300 -5.88 24.11 -19.47
CA ARG A 300 -4.71 24.00 -20.39
C ARG A 300 -4.98 24.68 -21.75
N ARG A 301 -3.95 25.31 -22.35
CA ARG A 301 -4.05 26.26 -23.47
C ARG A 301 -4.31 25.64 -24.86
N ASN A 302 -3.97 24.38 -25.11
CA ASN A 302 -4.35 23.63 -26.33
C ASN A 302 -4.22 22.09 -26.09
N VAL A 303 -4.84 21.29 -26.97
CA VAL A 303 -4.86 19.81 -26.88
C VAL A 303 -3.53 19.20 -27.35
N GLU A 304 -2.79 19.85 -28.22
CA GLU A 304 -1.50 19.37 -28.71
C GLU A 304 -0.41 19.37 -27.63
N ASP A 305 -0.33 20.42 -26.81
CA ASP A 305 0.59 20.54 -25.66
C ASP A 305 0.27 19.48 -24.60
N LEU A 306 -1.03 19.24 -24.40
CA LEU A 306 -1.57 18.19 -23.54
C LEU A 306 -1.09 16.80 -23.98
N LEU A 307 -1.20 16.51 -25.28
CA LEU A 307 -0.79 15.24 -25.86
C LEU A 307 0.73 15.07 -25.95
N ALA A 308 1.52 16.16 -25.97
CA ALA A 308 2.99 16.12 -26.07
C ALA A 308 3.70 15.72 -24.76
N LEU A 309 3.00 15.77 -23.62
CA LEU A 309 3.56 15.39 -22.31
C LEU A 309 3.88 13.90 -22.20
N CYS A 310 3.16 13.05 -22.95
CA CYS A 310 3.21 11.60 -22.81
C CYS A 310 4.13 10.99 -23.87
N PRO A 311 5.30 10.42 -23.49
CA PRO A 311 6.14 9.71 -24.45
C PRO A 311 5.46 8.40 -24.90
N PRO A 312 5.67 7.94 -26.15
CA PRO A 312 5.20 6.64 -26.59
C PRO A 312 5.76 5.50 -25.72
N LEU A 313 4.90 4.52 -25.42
CA LEU A 313 5.28 3.35 -24.65
C LEU A 313 5.87 2.24 -25.53
N PRO A 314 6.84 1.47 -25.02
CA PRO A 314 7.44 0.35 -25.76
C PRO A 314 6.40 -0.74 -26.02
N PRO A 315 6.58 -1.62 -27.03
CA PRO A 315 5.54 -2.57 -27.45
C PRO A 315 5.06 -3.55 -26.37
N GLY A 316 5.91 -3.95 -25.42
CA GLY A 316 5.56 -4.95 -24.40
C GLY A 316 4.89 -4.39 -23.13
N PRO A 317 4.35 -5.27 -22.26
CA PRO A 317 4.22 -6.71 -22.43
C PRO A 317 3.02 -7.08 -23.32
N VAL A 318 3.05 -8.29 -23.90
CA VAL A 318 1.90 -8.92 -24.55
C VAL A 318 1.22 -9.84 -23.54
N LEU A 319 -0.09 -9.69 -23.37
CA LEU A 319 -0.90 -10.43 -22.39
C LEU A 319 -2.02 -11.22 -23.06
N ALA A 320 -2.44 -12.30 -22.42
CA ALA A 320 -3.68 -12.98 -22.76
C ALA A 320 -4.90 -12.05 -22.55
N PRO A 321 -5.88 -12.03 -23.48
CA PRO A 321 -7.15 -11.30 -23.29
C PRO A 321 -7.80 -11.56 -21.92
N ASP A 322 -7.71 -12.80 -21.44
CA ASP A 322 -8.23 -13.22 -20.13
C ASP A 322 -7.56 -12.48 -18.95
N ALA A 323 -6.28 -12.12 -19.06
CA ALA A 323 -5.60 -11.34 -18.02
C ALA A 323 -6.20 -9.93 -17.91
N VAL A 324 -6.50 -9.30 -19.06
CA VAL A 324 -7.18 -7.99 -19.11
C VAL A 324 -8.62 -8.11 -18.62
N ALA A 325 -9.33 -9.17 -18.99
CA ALA A 325 -10.71 -9.40 -18.56
C ALA A 325 -10.84 -9.54 -17.03
N ARG A 326 -9.83 -10.11 -16.37
CA ARG A 326 -9.76 -10.25 -14.90
C ARG A 326 -9.21 -9.02 -14.18
N ALA A 327 -8.68 -8.02 -14.89
CA ALA A 327 -8.05 -6.86 -14.26
C ALA A 327 -9.03 -6.09 -13.34
N THR A 328 -10.29 -5.93 -13.75
CA THR A 328 -11.31 -5.22 -12.97
C THR A 328 -11.90 -6.05 -11.82
N GLU A 329 -11.75 -7.37 -11.82
CA GLU A 329 -12.24 -8.24 -10.73
C GLU A 329 -11.53 -7.94 -9.41
N HIS A 330 -10.24 -7.58 -9.48
CA HIS A 330 -9.43 -7.18 -8.34
C HIS A 330 -9.94 -5.92 -7.65
N LEU A 331 -10.69 -5.06 -8.36
CA LEU A 331 -11.27 -3.84 -7.78
C LEU A 331 -12.28 -4.16 -6.68
N ARG A 332 -13.05 -5.26 -6.80
CA ARG A 332 -14.01 -5.67 -5.77
C ARG A 332 -13.34 -5.97 -4.43
N GLY A 333 -12.13 -6.55 -4.46
CA GLY A 333 -11.39 -6.91 -3.24
C GLY A 333 -10.84 -5.71 -2.47
N VAL A 334 -10.76 -4.54 -3.09
CA VAL A 334 -10.21 -3.31 -2.49
C VAL A 334 -11.28 -2.25 -2.19
N GLN A 335 -12.49 -2.43 -2.73
CA GLN A 335 -13.59 -1.48 -2.68
C GLN A 335 -14.41 -1.51 -1.37
N ARG A 336 -13.75 -1.37 -0.21
CA ARG A 336 -14.41 -1.48 1.11
C ARG A 336 -15.35 -0.31 1.39
N ASN A 337 -14.94 0.91 1.07
CA ASN A 337 -15.76 2.10 1.26
C ASN A 337 -16.93 2.08 0.28
N PHE A 338 -16.69 1.72 -0.98
CA PHE A 338 -17.77 1.60 -1.97
C PHE A 338 -18.82 0.55 -1.57
N ALA A 339 -18.42 -0.59 -1.00
CA ALA A 339 -19.37 -1.61 -0.54
C ALA A 339 -20.34 -1.09 0.53
N ARG A 340 -19.94 -0.07 1.30
CA ARG A 340 -20.77 0.56 2.33
C ARG A 340 -21.54 1.77 1.84
N THR A 341 -20.93 2.58 0.98
CA THR A 341 -21.45 3.92 0.65
C THR A 341 -21.93 4.08 -0.78
N GLY A 342 -21.46 3.23 -1.71
CA GLY A 342 -21.65 3.40 -3.15
C GLY A 342 -21.02 4.67 -3.74
N GLY A 343 -20.32 5.48 -2.93
CA GLY A 343 -19.97 6.86 -3.24
C GLY A 343 -18.52 7.12 -3.61
N VAL A 344 -17.73 6.07 -3.90
CA VAL A 344 -16.31 6.21 -4.24
C VAL A 344 -15.92 5.42 -5.49
N HIS A 345 -14.82 5.83 -6.11
CA HIS A 345 -14.16 5.12 -7.20
C HIS A 345 -12.96 4.33 -6.69
N ALA A 346 -12.46 3.42 -7.52
CA ALA A 346 -11.26 2.64 -7.25
C ALA A 346 -10.39 2.54 -8.51
N ALA A 347 -9.08 2.43 -8.26
CA ALA A 347 -8.08 2.13 -9.27
C ALA A 347 -7.11 1.07 -8.72
N ALA A 348 -6.55 0.25 -9.60
CA ALA A 348 -5.52 -0.73 -9.27
C ALA A 348 -4.47 -0.86 -10.39
N ALA A 349 -3.20 -0.86 -10.03
CA ALA A 349 -2.11 -1.27 -10.92
C ALA A 349 -1.80 -2.74 -10.72
N LEU A 350 -1.65 -3.49 -11.81
CA LEU A 350 -1.32 -4.91 -11.82
C LEU A 350 -0.08 -5.19 -12.66
N ASP A 351 0.67 -6.23 -12.31
CA ASP A 351 1.75 -6.75 -13.16
C ASP A 351 1.21 -7.62 -14.31
N ALA A 352 2.12 -8.14 -15.14
CA ALA A 352 1.78 -9.00 -16.28
C ALA A 352 1.15 -10.34 -15.88
N GLN A 353 1.31 -10.75 -14.61
CA GLN A 353 0.74 -11.97 -14.03
C GLN A 353 -0.61 -11.69 -13.35
N GLY A 354 -1.09 -10.44 -13.38
CA GLY A 354 -2.34 -10.04 -12.75
C GLY A 354 -2.24 -9.83 -11.23
N GLN A 355 -1.04 -9.74 -10.67
CA GLN A 355 -0.88 -9.45 -9.24
C GLN A 355 -1.01 -7.95 -9.00
N VAL A 356 -1.76 -7.58 -7.95
CA VAL A 356 -2.01 -6.18 -7.59
C VAL A 356 -0.77 -5.57 -6.94
N LEU A 357 -0.22 -4.54 -7.59
CA LEU A 357 0.95 -3.77 -7.12
C LEU A 357 0.55 -2.59 -6.24
N ALA A 358 -0.56 -1.93 -6.57
CA ALA A 358 -1.11 -0.79 -5.83
C ALA A 358 -2.62 -0.70 -6.10
N ALA A 359 -3.44 -0.40 -5.09
CA ALA A 359 -4.88 -0.24 -5.28
C ALA A 359 -5.49 0.66 -4.20
N TYR A 360 -6.31 1.63 -4.63
CA TYR A 360 -6.84 2.66 -3.74
C TYR A 360 -8.26 3.09 -4.13
N GLU A 361 -9.00 3.54 -3.12
CA GLU A 361 -10.31 4.18 -3.26
C GLU A 361 -10.21 5.71 -3.09
N ASP A 362 -11.08 6.42 -3.80
CA ASP A 362 -11.31 7.85 -3.60
C ASP A 362 -12.66 8.29 -4.20
N VAL A 363 -13.31 9.30 -3.61
CA VAL A 363 -14.49 9.95 -4.18
C VAL A 363 -14.24 10.43 -5.62
N GLY A 364 -13.02 10.89 -5.91
CA GLY A 364 -12.57 11.24 -7.26
C GLY A 364 -11.89 10.07 -7.98
N ARG A 365 -12.39 9.68 -9.16
CA ARG A 365 -11.74 8.65 -10.00
C ARG A 365 -10.27 8.97 -10.34
N HIS A 366 -9.95 10.26 -10.51
CA HIS A 366 -8.60 10.72 -10.83
C HIS A 366 -7.68 10.61 -9.63
N ASN A 367 -8.17 11.00 -8.45
CA ASN A 367 -7.46 10.87 -7.18
C ASN A 367 -7.17 9.39 -6.86
N ALA A 368 -8.08 8.47 -7.16
CA ALA A 368 -7.83 7.04 -7.00
C ALA A 368 -6.65 6.58 -7.88
N VAL A 369 -6.57 7.05 -9.13
CA VAL A 369 -5.41 6.78 -10.01
C VAL A 369 -4.15 7.48 -9.50
N ASP A 370 -4.24 8.71 -9.01
CA ASP A 370 -3.09 9.41 -8.42
C ASP A 370 -2.54 8.65 -7.21
N LYS A 371 -3.39 8.15 -6.32
CA LYS A 371 -2.95 7.29 -5.20
C LYS A 371 -2.21 6.03 -5.70
N VAL A 372 -2.73 5.37 -6.74
CA VAL A 372 -2.05 4.22 -7.37
C VAL A 372 -0.69 4.61 -7.93
N VAL A 373 -0.63 5.67 -8.73
CA VAL A 373 0.63 6.14 -9.36
C VAL A 373 1.63 6.57 -8.29
N GLY A 374 1.22 7.33 -7.29
CA GLY A 374 2.08 7.79 -6.21
C GLY A 374 2.64 6.66 -5.37
N SER A 375 1.83 5.62 -5.09
CA SER A 375 2.31 4.40 -4.43
C SER A 375 3.41 3.71 -5.23
N LEU A 376 3.23 3.58 -6.55
CA LEU A 376 4.27 3.04 -7.44
C LEU A 376 5.53 3.91 -7.44
N VAL A 377 5.40 5.24 -7.44
CA VAL A 377 6.55 6.17 -7.39
C VAL A 377 7.29 6.02 -6.06
N LEU A 378 6.58 6.09 -4.93
CA LEU A 378 7.15 5.97 -3.58
C LEU A 378 7.83 4.63 -3.36
N ALA A 379 7.29 3.55 -3.94
CA ALA A 379 7.92 2.23 -3.93
C ALA A 379 9.14 2.13 -4.85
N GLY A 380 9.48 3.18 -5.61
CA GLY A 380 10.54 3.18 -6.61
C GLY A 380 10.21 2.32 -7.84
N SER A 381 8.93 1.95 -8.03
CA SER A 381 8.48 1.05 -9.08
C SER A 381 8.34 1.73 -10.46
N VAL A 382 8.14 3.05 -10.47
CA VAL A 382 8.06 3.86 -11.69
C VAL A 382 8.89 5.14 -11.54
N ARG A 383 9.47 5.59 -12.65
CA ARG A 383 10.30 6.81 -12.76
C ARG A 383 10.02 7.52 -14.10
N GLY A 384 10.20 8.83 -14.13
CA GLY A 384 10.01 9.67 -15.31
C GLY A 384 11.01 9.39 -16.44
N GLY A 385 10.58 9.69 -17.68
CA GLY A 385 11.10 9.19 -18.97
C GLY A 385 12.54 9.51 -19.38
N ARG A 386 13.44 9.91 -18.48
CA ARG A 386 14.88 10.05 -18.75
C ARG A 386 15.78 9.17 -17.89
N ARG A 387 15.24 8.56 -16.82
CA ARG A 387 16.01 7.65 -15.96
C ARG A 387 15.79 6.20 -16.40
N PRO A 388 16.84 5.36 -16.46
CA PRO A 388 16.68 3.95 -16.76
C PRO A 388 15.73 3.30 -15.75
N HIS A 389 14.86 2.40 -16.24
CA HIS A 389 13.96 1.66 -15.36
C HIS A 389 14.77 0.86 -14.35
N PRO A 390 14.38 0.88 -13.06
CA PRO A 390 15.01 -0.01 -12.09
C PRO A 390 14.79 -1.46 -12.52
N PRO A 391 15.77 -2.36 -12.31
CA PRO A 391 15.62 -3.78 -12.54
C PRO A 391 14.70 -4.36 -11.45
N LEU A 392 13.40 -4.13 -11.59
CA LEU A 392 12.38 -4.63 -10.68
C LEU A 392 12.01 -6.06 -11.04
N THR A 393 11.69 -6.86 -10.02
CA THR A 393 11.15 -8.20 -10.20
C THR A 393 9.76 -8.19 -10.84
N ARG A 394 8.99 -7.10 -10.70
CA ARG A 394 7.64 -6.92 -11.25
C ARG A 394 7.43 -5.46 -11.68
N GLN A 395 6.91 -5.24 -12.88
CA GLN A 395 6.57 -3.92 -13.40
C GLN A 395 5.06 -3.79 -13.61
N PRO A 396 4.48 -2.58 -13.45
CA PRO A 396 3.06 -2.37 -13.75
C PRO A 396 2.80 -2.55 -15.24
N ALA A 397 1.89 -3.47 -15.56
CA ALA A 397 1.46 -3.80 -16.91
C ALA A 397 0.04 -3.30 -17.22
N MET A 398 -0.85 -3.28 -16.22
CA MET A 398 -2.25 -2.90 -16.37
C MET A 398 -2.69 -1.91 -15.31
N LEU A 399 -3.52 -0.94 -15.68
CA LEU A 399 -4.28 -0.07 -14.79
C LEU A 399 -5.76 -0.40 -14.92
N ALA A 400 -6.37 -0.96 -13.88
CA ALA A 400 -7.81 -1.16 -13.79
C ALA A 400 -8.47 0.04 -13.11
N VAL A 401 -9.58 0.55 -13.64
CA VAL A 401 -10.35 1.66 -13.07
C VAL A 401 -11.86 1.38 -13.03
N SER A 402 -12.53 1.75 -11.94
CA SER A 402 -13.98 1.56 -11.82
C SER A 402 -14.81 2.63 -12.52
N GLY A 403 -14.23 3.82 -12.75
CA GLY A 403 -14.88 4.96 -13.39
C GLY A 403 -14.77 4.97 -14.93
N ARG A 404 -15.26 6.06 -15.53
CA ARG A 404 -15.03 6.37 -16.96
C ARG A 404 -13.55 6.66 -17.22
N VAL A 405 -13.06 6.25 -18.38
CA VAL A 405 -11.68 6.51 -18.81
C VAL A 405 -11.64 7.84 -19.58
N SER A 406 -11.27 8.92 -18.88
CA SER A 406 -11.05 10.24 -19.47
C SER A 406 -9.61 10.44 -19.93
N PHE A 407 -9.35 11.50 -20.71
CA PHE A 407 -8.01 11.92 -21.14
C PHE A 407 -6.98 11.86 -19.99
N GLU A 408 -7.30 12.46 -18.83
CA GLU A 408 -6.38 12.50 -17.70
C GLU A 408 -6.07 11.12 -17.09
N ILE A 409 -6.98 10.14 -17.21
CA ILE A 409 -6.72 8.77 -16.74
C ILE A 409 -5.64 8.15 -17.64
N ILE A 410 -5.77 8.34 -18.96
CA ILE A 410 -4.76 7.89 -19.92
C ILE A 410 -3.45 8.66 -19.73
N GLN A 411 -3.48 9.97 -19.49
CA GLN A 411 -2.28 10.78 -19.20
C GLN A 411 -1.54 10.22 -17.99
N LYS A 412 -2.25 10.02 -16.87
CA LYS A 412 -1.67 9.46 -15.63
C LYS A 412 -1.04 8.08 -15.88
N ALA A 413 -1.75 7.21 -16.59
CA ALA A 413 -1.24 5.88 -16.95
C ALA A 413 -0.01 5.95 -17.87
N ALA A 414 -0.02 6.80 -18.88
CA ALA A 414 1.10 6.98 -19.81
C ALA A 414 2.34 7.54 -19.11
N MET A 415 2.16 8.54 -18.23
CA MET A 415 3.23 9.11 -17.41
C MET A 415 3.82 8.06 -16.47
N ALA A 416 2.97 7.22 -15.87
CA ALA A 416 3.37 6.06 -15.05
C ALA A 416 3.87 4.87 -15.88
N ARG A 417 3.91 5.00 -17.21
CA ARG A 417 4.34 3.98 -18.17
C ARG A 417 3.58 2.66 -18.05
N ILE A 418 2.30 2.72 -17.71
CA ILE A 418 1.41 1.55 -17.63
C ILE A 418 0.81 1.33 -19.02
N PRO A 419 1.18 0.24 -19.73
CA PRO A 419 0.84 0.08 -21.14
C PRO A 419 -0.62 -0.23 -21.43
N ILE A 420 -1.35 -0.78 -20.47
CA ILE A 420 -2.73 -1.25 -20.67
C ILE A 420 -3.64 -0.58 -19.64
N VAL A 421 -4.76 -0.01 -20.11
CA VAL A 421 -5.81 0.54 -19.24
C VAL A 421 -7.11 -0.23 -19.46
N ALA A 422 -7.68 -0.73 -18.37
CA ALA A 422 -8.91 -1.52 -18.33
C ALA A 422 -9.98 -0.79 -17.49
N GLY A 423 -11.00 -0.26 -18.16
CA GLY A 423 -12.10 0.47 -17.52
C GLY A 423 -13.37 -0.37 -17.37
N VAL A 424 -14.05 -0.26 -16.24
CA VAL A 424 -15.41 -0.81 -16.07
C VAL A 424 -16.44 -0.05 -16.92
N SER A 425 -16.24 1.27 -17.09
CA SER A 425 -17.15 2.15 -17.84
C SER A 425 -16.53 2.65 -19.16
N ALA A 426 -17.25 3.49 -19.89
CA ALA A 426 -16.87 4.00 -21.20
C ALA A 426 -15.61 4.89 -21.19
N ALA A 427 -14.97 5.03 -22.36
CA ALA A 427 -13.91 6.00 -22.62
C ALA A 427 -14.44 7.22 -23.40
N SER A 428 -13.82 8.38 -23.21
CA SER A 428 -14.05 9.56 -24.07
C SER A 428 -13.21 9.51 -25.35
N SER A 429 -13.64 10.20 -26.42
CA SER A 429 -12.87 10.28 -27.69
C SER A 429 -11.43 10.72 -27.47
N LEU A 430 -11.22 11.82 -26.73
CA LEU A 430 -9.88 12.34 -26.44
C LEU A 430 -9.00 11.36 -25.62
N ALA A 431 -9.61 10.44 -24.87
CA ALA A 431 -8.88 9.39 -24.17
C ALA A 431 -8.36 8.33 -25.16
N VAL A 432 -9.19 7.95 -26.14
CA VAL A 432 -8.82 7.05 -27.24
C VAL A 432 -7.68 7.67 -28.07
N ASP A 433 -7.78 8.96 -28.41
CA ASP A 433 -6.76 9.67 -29.20
C ASP A 433 -5.40 9.70 -28.48
N LEU A 434 -5.39 10.04 -27.19
CA LEU A 434 -4.16 10.00 -26.39
C LEU A 434 -3.62 8.57 -26.27
N ALA A 435 -4.48 7.57 -26.05
CA ALA A 435 -4.06 6.18 -25.93
C ALA A 435 -3.40 5.69 -27.23
N LEU A 436 -3.95 6.06 -28.38
CA LEU A 436 -3.38 5.76 -29.69
C LEU A 436 -2.00 6.39 -29.85
N ARG A 437 -1.88 7.70 -29.55
CA ARG A 437 -0.60 8.43 -29.64
C ARG A 437 0.48 7.87 -28.69
N ALA A 438 0.08 7.49 -27.48
CA ALA A 438 0.97 6.92 -26.48
C ALA A 438 1.32 5.44 -26.75
N GLY A 439 0.73 4.79 -27.76
CA GLY A 439 0.91 3.37 -28.01
C GLY A 439 0.38 2.51 -26.86
N MET A 440 -0.75 2.90 -26.26
CA MET A 440 -1.41 2.19 -25.16
C MET A 440 -2.51 1.27 -25.66
N THR A 441 -2.77 0.22 -24.88
CA THR A 441 -3.96 -0.61 -25.05
C THR A 441 -5.07 -0.06 -24.17
N LEU A 442 -6.19 0.35 -24.77
CA LEU A 442 -7.35 0.84 -24.05
C LEU A 442 -8.51 -0.15 -24.20
N ALA A 443 -8.85 -0.81 -23.10
CA ALA A 443 -10.00 -1.68 -22.98
C ALA A 443 -11.06 -1.06 -22.04
N THR A 444 -12.34 -1.13 -22.42
CA THR A 444 -13.46 -0.65 -21.59
C THR A 444 -14.60 -1.65 -21.54
N PHE A 445 -15.60 -1.38 -20.69
CA PHE A 445 -16.69 -2.31 -20.40
C PHE A 445 -16.17 -3.68 -19.98
N VAL A 446 -15.04 -3.69 -19.25
CA VAL A 446 -14.35 -4.90 -18.81
C VAL A 446 -15.13 -5.53 -17.67
N ARG A 447 -15.91 -6.56 -18.00
CA ARG A 447 -16.77 -7.30 -17.07
C ARG A 447 -17.09 -8.69 -17.59
N ASN A 448 -17.19 -9.66 -16.70
CA ASN A 448 -17.67 -11.02 -17.00
C ASN A 448 -16.94 -11.66 -18.20
N GLY A 449 -15.60 -11.56 -18.24
CA GLY A 449 -14.79 -12.13 -19.32
C GLY A 449 -14.85 -11.38 -20.67
N ARG A 450 -15.50 -10.22 -20.74
CA ARG A 450 -15.69 -9.45 -21.99
C ARG A 450 -15.23 -8.01 -21.84
N PHE A 451 -14.82 -7.39 -22.95
CA PHE A 451 -14.42 -5.98 -23.03
C PHE A 451 -14.40 -5.50 -24.49
N ASN A 452 -14.45 -4.18 -24.68
CA ASN A 452 -14.21 -3.52 -25.96
C ASN A 452 -12.77 -3.00 -26.00
N VAL A 453 -12.07 -3.15 -27.13
CA VAL A 453 -10.70 -2.62 -27.31
C VAL A 453 -10.71 -1.51 -28.36
N TYR A 454 -10.22 -0.33 -27.98
CA TYR A 454 -10.12 0.81 -28.90
C TYR A 454 -8.74 0.93 -29.53
N THR A 455 -7.67 0.64 -28.80
CA THR A 455 -6.27 0.82 -29.24
C THR A 455 -5.38 -0.32 -28.74
N GLY A 456 -4.21 -0.48 -29.35
CA GLY A 456 -3.14 -1.35 -28.82
C GLY A 456 -3.46 -2.85 -28.84
N GLN A 457 -4.24 -3.33 -29.81
CA GLN A 457 -4.63 -4.74 -29.96
C GLN A 457 -3.41 -5.68 -30.05
N ALA A 458 -2.27 -5.19 -30.54
CA ALA A 458 -1.03 -5.97 -30.65
C ALA A 458 -0.47 -6.47 -29.29
N ARG A 459 -0.89 -5.88 -28.16
CA ARG A 459 -0.56 -6.39 -26.82
C ARG A 459 -1.48 -7.49 -26.33
N LEU A 460 -2.49 -7.88 -27.12
CA LEU A 460 -3.45 -8.91 -26.76
C LEU A 460 -3.26 -10.11 -27.67
N GLN A 461 -2.71 -11.19 -27.13
CA GLN A 461 -2.56 -12.45 -27.87
C GLN A 461 -3.09 -13.60 -27.02
N PRO A 462 -3.94 -14.49 -27.59
CA PRO A 462 -4.31 -15.74 -26.94
C PRO A 462 -3.05 -16.55 -26.56
N PRO A 463 -3.12 -17.34 -25.48
CA PRO A 463 -2.00 -18.18 -25.03
C PRO A 463 -1.55 -19.21 -26.07
#